data_AF-A0A972ZTL7-F1
#
_entry.id   AF-A0A972ZTL7-F1
#
_cell.length_a   1.000
_cell.length_b   1.000
_cell.length_c   1.000
_cell.angle_alpha   90.00
_cell.angle_beta   90.00
_cell.angle_gamma   90.00
#
_symmetry.space_group_name_H-M   'P 1'
#
loop_
_entity.id
_entity.type
_entity.pdbx_description
1 polymer ?
#
loop_
_entity_poly.entity_id
_entity_poly.type
_entity_poly.pdbx_seq_one_letter_code
_entity_poly.pdbx_strand_id
1 'polypeptide(L)'
;MYKFIKEYLERLKSGNNVYCIESVFDMVYAAMSEGTRTTCCILGTGGPAVLPDGKFSPCLGFAVDRSKVLGDIWNGFDMAALTSIANSVASNPIWTHKQCRGCFARYWCGGTCYARNQAIHGNIHVLDEHSCDMIRKDWLYRFYAMALLEEKDPVFFRKMKKSRGKKETLLYSLFREHYNSQKR
;
A
#
# COMPACT_ATOMS: atom_id res chain seq x y z
N MET A 1 4.06 -14.30 -13.64
CA MET A 1 4.49 -13.63 -12.40
C MET A 1 5.98 -13.83 -12.12
N TYR A 2 6.45 -15.05 -11.86
CA TYR A 2 7.87 -15.38 -11.60
C TYR A 2 8.85 -14.88 -12.69
N LYS A 3 8.49 -15.04 -13.97
CA LYS A 3 9.30 -14.60 -15.12
C LYS A 3 9.58 -13.09 -15.10
N PHE A 4 8.59 -12.28 -14.75
CA PHE A 4 8.72 -10.82 -14.71
C PHE A 4 9.73 -10.37 -13.64
N ILE A 5 9.59 -10.87 -12.41
CA ILE A 5 10.50 -10.50 -11.31
C ILE A 5 11.91 -10.98 -11.59
N LYS A 6 12.07 -12.19 -12.14
CA LYS A 6 13.37 -12.73 -12.53
C LYS A 6 14.04 -11.83 -13.57
N GLU A 7 13.31 -11.47 -14.63
CA GLU A 7 13.83 -10.58 -15.68
C GLU A 7 14.15 -9.17 -15.14
N TYR A 8 13.28 -8.63 -14.29
CA TYR A 8 13.51 -7.35 -13.62
C TYR A 8 14.82 -7.36 -12.80
N LEU A 9 15.05 -8.41 -12.00
CA LEU A 9 16.27 -8.57 -11.21
C LEU A 9 17.52 -8.72 -12.09
N GLU A 10 17.44 -9.47 -13.20
CA GLU A 10 18.58 -9.59 -14.13
C GLU A 10 18.88 -8.25 -14.82
N ARG A 11 17.85 -7.47 -15.19
CA ARG A 11 18.04 -6.12 -15.75
C ARG A 11 18.75 -5.20 -14.76
N LEU A 12 18.32 -5.17 -13.50
CA LEU A 12 19.01 -4.40 -12.45
C LEU A 12 20.48 -4.80 -12.30
N LYS A 13 20.79 -6.11 -12.34
CA LYS A 13 22.18 -6.59 -12.26
C LYS A 13 23.03 -6.19 -13.46
N SER A 14 22.45 -6.21 -14.65
CA SER A 14 23.13 -5.82 -15.89
C SER A 14 23.36 -4.30 -16.03
N GLY A 15 22.99 -3.50 -15.03
CA GLY A 15 23.10 -2.04 -15.08
C GLY A 15 22.09 -1.37 -16.02
N ASN A 16 21.12 -2.13 -16.53
CA ASN A 16 20.05 -1.58 -17.35
C ASN A 16 19.05 -0.82 -16.48
N ASN A 17 18.72 0.41 -16.88
CA ASN A 17 17.72 1.21 -16.19
C ASN A 17 16.35 0.54 -16.31
N VAL A 18 15.74 0.23 -15.16
CA VAL A 18 14.34 -0.19 -15.09
C VAL A 18 13.56 0.89 -14.36
N TYR A 19 12.74 1.64 -15.10
CA TYR A 19 11.88 2.67 -14.53
C TYR A 19 10.59 2.03 -14.00
N CYS A 20 10.58 1.73 -12.70
CA CYS A 20 9.35 1.42 -11.98
C CYS A 20 9.10 2.49 -10.92
N ILE A 21 7.83 2.77 -10.64
CA ILE A 21 7.40 3.75 -9.64
C ILE A 21 7.97 3.40 -8.26
N GLU A 22 8.10 2.10 -7.97
CA GLU A 22 8.80 1.58 -6.80
C GLU A 22 9.96 0.69 -7.24
N SER A 23 11.09 0.77 -6.55
CA SER A 23 12.20 -0.15 -6.76
C SER A 23 11.91 -1.52 -6.13
N VAL A 24 12.54 -2.60 -6.62
CA VAL A 24 12.44 -3.90 -5.93
C VAL A 24 12.95 -3.83 -4.49
N PHE A 25 13.89 -2.94 -4.19
CA PHE A 25 14.32 -2.72 -2.81
C PHE A 25 13.18 -2.16 -1.95
N ASP A 26 12.41 -1.20 -2.45
CA ASP A 26 11.26 -0.64 -1.75
C ASP A 26 10.13 -1.68 -1.61
N MET A 27 9.91 -2.49 -2.65
CA MET A 27 8.95 -3.60 -2.62
C MET A 27 9.28 -4.63 -1.54
N VAL A 28 10.53 -5.13 -1.53
CA VAL A 28 11.02 -6.09 -0.54
C VAL A 28 11.00 -5.46 0.84
N TYR A 29 11.45 -4.20 0.94
CA TYR A 29 11.44 -3.49 2.20
C TYR A 29 10.04 -3.34 2.78
N ALA A 30 9.04 -2.94 1.99
CA ALA A 30 7.64 -2.82 2.41
C ALA A 30 7.11 -4.17 2.92
N ALA A 31 7.37 -5.26 2.20
CA ALA A 31 6.98 -6.61 2.62
C ALA A 31 7.62 -7.05 3.95
N MET A 32 8.86 -6.64 4.22
CA MET A 32 9.56 -6.94 5.47
C MET A 32 9.18 -6.00 6.63
N SER A 33 8.72 -4.80 6.29
CA SER A 33 8.67 -3.68 7.22
C SER A 33 7.32 -3.41 7.86
N GLU A 34 6.27 -3.89 7.23
CA GLU A 34 4.92 -3.52 7.60
C GLU A 34 4.38 -4.52 8.60
N GLY A 35 4.16 -4.04 9.83
CA GLY A 35 3.28 -4.71 10.78
C GLY A 35 1.84 -4.72 10.26
N THR A 36 0.95 -5.40 10.96
CA THR A 36 -0.46 -5.51 10.57
C THR A 36 -1.08 -4.12 10.37
N ARG A 37 -1.35 -3.74 9.12
CA ARG A 37 -2.04 -2.50 8.77
C ARG A 37 -3.54 -2.69 8.90
N THR A 38 -4.18 -1.80 9.64
CA THR A 38 -5.65 -1.76 9.74
C THR A 38 -6.27 -0.81 8.72
N THR A 39 -5.52 0.23 8.33
CA THR A 39 -5.85 1.23 7.31
C THR A 39 -4.57 1.67 6.60
N CYS A 40 -4.54 1.69 5.26
CA CYS A 40 -3.38 2.15 4.47
C CYS A 40 -3.56 3.57 3.91
N CYS A 41 -4.79 4.01 3.70
CA CYS A 41 -5.05 5.33 3.14
C CYS A 41 -4.87 6.41 4.21
N ILE A 42 -4.27 7.53 3.83
CA ILE A 42 -4.02 8.69 4.70
C ILE A 42 -5.11 9.77 4.60
N LEU A 43 -6.27 9.43 4.03
CA LEU A 43 -7.38 10.36 3.87
C LEU A 43 -7.79 10.96 5.22
N GLY A 44 -7.71 12.29 5.35
CA GLY A 44 -8.06 13.00 6.58
C GLY A 44 -6.96 12.98 7.66
N THR A 45 -5.94 12.13 7.55
CA THR A 45 -4.90 11.95 8.59
C THR A 45 -3.49 12.35 8.13
N GLY A 46 -3.20 12.28 6.83
CA GLY A 46 -1.89 12.64 6.25
C GLY A 46 -1.72 14.11 5.88
N GLY A 47 -2.66 14.96 6.30
CA GLY A 47 -2.73 16.37 5.92
C GLY A 47 -3.46 16.62 4.59
N PRO A 48 -4.11 17.79 4.45
CA PRO A 48 -4.79 18.18 3.23
C PRO A 48 -3.80 18.53 2.11
N ALA A 49 -4.20 18.33 0.86
CA ALA A 49 -3.47 18.78 -0.32
C ALA A 49 -3.89 20.22 -0.67
N VAL A 50 -2.93 21.06 -1.07
CA VAL A 50 -3.22 22.39 -1.63
C VAL A 50 -3.33 22.27 -3.14
N LEU A 51 -4.45 22.72 -3.70
CA LEU A 51 -4.71 22.70 -5.14
C LEU A 51 -4.13 23.96 -5.81
N PRO A 52 -3.89 23.95 -7.13
CA PRO A 52 -3.31 25.09 -7.85
C PRO A 52 -4.12 26.39 -7.75
N ASP A 53 -5.42 26.30 -7.49
CA ASP A 53 -6.32 27.44 -7.28
C ASP A 53 -6.37 27.91 -5.81
N GLY A 54 -5.48 27.41 -4.96
CA GLY A 54 -5.41 27.78 -3.55
C GLY A 54 -6.43 27.07 -2.66
N LYS A 55 -7.23 26.13 -3.18
CA LYS A 55 -8.21 25.37 -2.39
C LYS A 55 -7.57 24.20 -1.66
N PHE A 56 -8.13 23.82 -0.53
CA PHE A 56 -7.69 22.64 0.23
C PHE A 56 -8.54 21.41 -0.11
N SER A 57 -7.88 20.31 -0.44
CA SER A 57 -8.50 19.00 -0.66
C SER A 57 -8.11 18.03 0.47
N PRO A 58 -9.00 17.14 0.93
CA PRO A 58 -8.70 16.20 2.02
C PRO A 58 -7.62 15.18 1.68
N CYS A 59 -7.33 14.96 0.39
CA CYS A 59 -6.24 14.15 -0.14
C CYS A 59 -6.06 14.48 -1.62
N LEU A 60 -4.91 14.16 -2.21
CA LEU A 60 -4.67 14.33 -3.64
C LEU A 60 -5.68 13.55 -4.51
N GLY A 61 -6.15 12.38 -4.04
CA GLY A 61 -7.16 11.60 -4.75
C GLY A 61 -8.53 12.29 -4.86
N PHE A 62 -8.83 13.27 -4.00
CA PHE A 62 -10.06 14.05 -4.02
C PHE A 62 -9.89 15.42 -4.70
N ALA A 63 -8.72 15.71 -5.29
CA ALA A 63 -8.44 17.00 -5.91
C ALA A 63 -9.45 17.41 -7.00
N VAL A 64 -10.02 16.41 -7.69
CA VAL A 64 -11.04 16.61 -8.74
C VAL A 64 -12.46 16.77 -8.17
N ASP A 65 -12.72 16.29 -6.96
CA ASP A 65 -14.03 16.36 -6.33
C ASP A 65 -14.19 17.68 -5.57
N ARG A 66 -14.71 18.68 -6.27
CA ARG A 66 -14.92 20.03 -5.71
C ARG A 66 -15.98 20.07 -4.61
N SER A 67 -16.78 19.02 -4.42
CA SER A 67 -17.75 18.95 -3.32
C SER A 67 -17.08 18.73 -1.96
N LYS A 68 -15.81 18.30 -1.95
CA LYS A 68 -15.05 17.93 -0.74
C LYS A 68 -13.97 18.95 -0.39
N VAL A 69 -14.09 20.20 -0.84
CA VAL A 69 -13.12 21.27 -0.53
C VAL A 69 -13.22 21.67 0.94
N LEU A 70 -12.07 21.81 1.59
CA LEU A 70 -11.92 22.13 3.02
C LEU A 70 -11.62 23.61 3.27
N GLY A 71 -12.04 24.49 2.35
CA GLY A 71 -11.69 25.91 2.34
C GLY A 71 -10.56 26.24 1.36
N ASP A 72 -9.90 27.39 1.57
CA ASP A 72 -8.86 27.92 0.70
C ASP A 72 -7.86 28.81 1.46
N ILE A 73 -6.73 29.12 0.83
CA ILE A 73 -5.65 29.92 1.42
C ILE A 73 -6.04 31.37 1.79
N TRP A 74 -7.16 31.87 1.28
CA TRP A 74 -7.62 33.25 1.51
C TRP A 74 -8.64 33.34 2.63
N ASN A 75 -9.58 32.40 2.68
CA ASN A 75 -10.72 32.38 3.60
C ASN A 75 -10.51 31.44 4.80
N GLY A 76 -9.48 30.60 4.77
CA GLY A 76 -9.10 29.71 5.86
C GLY A 76 -9.45 28.25 5.62
N PHE A 77 -9.12 27.42 6.61
CA PHE A 77 -9.22 25.95 6.54
C PHE A 77 -10.29 25.39 7.48
N ASP A 78 -11.13 24.50 6.97
CA ASP A 78 -12.16 23.80 7.73
C ASP A 78 -11.58 22.54 8.41
N MET A 79 -11.05 22.74 9.63
CA MET A 79 -10.57 21.66 10.49
C MET A 79 -11.67 20.67 10.88
N ALA A 80 -12.92 21.13 11.01
CA ALA A 80 -14.03 20.28 11.45
C ALA A 80 -14.40 19.28 10.34
N ALA A 81 -14.47 19.74 9.09
CA ALA A 81 -14.68 18.88 7.93
C ALA A 81 -13.55 17.85 7.77
N LEU A 82 -12.28 18.25 7.92
CA LEU A 82 -11.15 17.31 7.88
C LEU A 82 -11.28 16.23 8.98
N THR A 83 -11.61 16.65 10.20
CA THR A 83 -11.76 15.74 11.35
C THR A 83 -12.91 14.76 11.14
N SER A 84 -14.04 15.22 10.57
CA SER A 84 -15.17 14.36 10.22
C SER A 84 -14.78 13.28 9.20
N ILE A 85 -14.03 13.65 8.17
CA ILE A 85 -13.50 12.71 7.18
C ILE A 85 -12.55 11.70 7.84
N ALA A 86 -11.63 12.17 8.69
CA ALA A 86 -10.69 11.31 9.41
C ALA A 86 -11.42 10.28 10.30
N ASN A 87 -12.45 10.72 11.03
CA ASN A 87 -13.28 9.84 11.87
C ASN A 87 -14.05 8.81 11.03
N SER A 88 -14.58 9.20 9.87
CA SER A 88 -15.23 8.28 8.94
C SER A 88 -14.25 7.22 8.40
N VAL A 89 -13.00 7.60 8.12
CA VAL A 89 -11.96 6.63 7.72
C VAL A 89 -11.60 5.70 8.88
N ALA A 90 -11.45 6.24 10.10
CA ALA A 90 -11.09 5.47 11.29
C ALA A 90 -12.17 4.45 11.68
N SER A 91 -13.44 4.72 11.39
CA SER A 91 -14.55 3.79 11.65
C SER A 91 -14.68 2.67 10.62
N ASN A 92 -13.86 2.68 9.55
CA ASN A 92 -13.92 1.70 8.47
C ASN A 92 -12.61 0.92 8.23
N PRO A 93 -11.98 0.33 9.27
CA PRO A 93 -10.78 -0.49 9.07
C PRO A 93 -11.10 -1.78 8.31
N ILE A 94 -10.07 -2.46 7.80
CA ILE A 94 -10.21 -3.73 7.05
C ILE A 94 -11.10 -4.81 7.73
N TRP A 95 -11.21 -4.78 9.05
CA TRP A 95 -11.97 -5.77 9.82
C TRP A 95 -13.49 -5.66 9.67
N THR A 96 -13.99 -4.48 9.27
CA THR A 96 -15.43 -4.25 9.04
C THR A 96 -15.90 -4.93 7.75
N HIS A 97 -14.97 -5.22 6.83
CA HIS A 97 -15.25 -5.79 5.53
C HIS A 97 -15.23 -7.31 5.55
N LYS A 98 -16.37 -7.94 5.22
CA LYS A 98 -16.49 -9.42 5.19
C LYS A 98 -15.48 -10.07 4.23
N GLN A 99 -15.26 -9.47 3.06
CA GLN A 99 -14.32 -9.96 2.06
C GLN A 99 -12.86 -9.97 2.52
N CYS A 100 -12.49 -9.09 3.47
CA CYS A 100 -11.14 -9.06 4.01
C CYS A 100 -10.84 -10.24 4.93
N ARG A 101 -11.85 -10.90 5.54
CA ARG A 101 -11.64 -12.00 6.50
C ARG A 101 -10.93 -13.21 5.91
N GLY A 102 -11.15 -13.51 4.62
CA GLY A 102 -10.48 -14.59 3.89
C GLY A 102 -9.27 -14.15 3.08
N CYS A 103 -8.97 -12.86 3.01
CA CYS A 103 -7.90 -12.33 2.18
C CYS A 103 -6.53 -12.57 2.82
N PHE A 104 -5.59 -13.15 2.08
CA PHE A 104 -4.20 -13.32 2.54
C PHE A 104 -3.53 -11.96 2.73
N ALA A 105 -3.70 -11.03 1.79
CA ALA A 105 -2.99 -9.75 1.78
C ALA A 105 -3.47 -8.75 2.85
N ARG A 106 -4.54 -9.05 3.60
CA ARG A 106 -5.24 -8.08 4.47
C ARG A 106 -4.33 -7.34 5.45
N TYR A 107 -3.35 -8.04 6.03
CA TYR A 107 -2.45 -7.50 7.04
C TYR A 107 -1.38 -6.57 6.47
N TRP A 108 -1.14 -6.68 5.16
CA TRP A 108 -0.15 -5.89 4.46
C TRP A 108 -0.81 -4.76 3.67
N CYS A 109 -1.94 -5.02 3.03
CA CYS A 109 -2.59 -4.01 2.21
C CYS A 109 -3.24 -2.89 3.02
N GLY A 110 -3.77 -3.17 4.21
CA GLY A 110 -4.51 -2.17 5.00
C GLY A 110 -5.73 -1.57 4.28
N GLY A 111 -6.24 -2.18 3.22
CA GLY A 111 -7.40 -1.70 2.45
C GLY A 111 -7.06 -1.03 1.11
N THR A 112 -8.06 -0.39 0.50
CA THR A 112 -7.94 0.28 -0.80
C THR A 112 -7.95 1.81 -0.66
N CYS A 113 -7.72 2.51 -1.77
CA CYS A 113 -7.84 3.96 -1.82
C CYS A 113 -9.32 4.40 -1.68
N TYR A 114 -9.63 5.19 -0.64
CA TYR A 114 -10.97 5.73 -0.41
C TYR A 114 -11.46 6.66 -1.52
N ALA A 115 -10.57 7.42 -2.16
CA ALA A 115 -10.94 8.27 -3.29
C ALA A 115 -11.45 7.45 -4.48
N ARG A 116 -10.83 6.29 -4.75
CA ARG A 116 -11.27 5.40 -5.83
C ARG A 116 -12.60 4.72 -5.49
N ASN A 117 -12.78 4.30 -4.24
CA ASN A 117 -14.07 3.78 -3.77
C ASN A 117 -15.19 4.81 -3.94
N GLN A 118 -14.96 6.07 -3.56
CA GLN A 118 -15.91 7.16 -3.79
C GLN A 118 -16.21 7.37 -5.28
N ALA A 119 -15.17 7.39 -6.13
CA ALA A 119 -15.34 7.68 -7.56
C ALA A 119 -16.13 6.59 -8.30
N ILE A 120 -15.98 5.31 -7.90
CA ILE A 120 -16.65 4.18 -8.57
C ILE A 120 -18.01 3.89 -7.95
N HIS A 121 -18.10 3.87 -6.62
CA HIS A 121 -19.28 3.39 -5.89
C HIS A 121 -20.09 4.51 -5.23
N GLY A 122 -19.64 5.77 -5.32
CA GLY A 122 -20.25 6.90 -4.63
C GLY A 122 -20.12 6.87 -3.10
N ASN A 123 -19.38 5.89 -2.56
CA ASN A 123 -19.24 5.65 -1.14
C ASN A 123 -17.83 5.15 -0.82
N ILE A 124 -17.08 5.92 -0.01
CA ILE A 124 -15.74 5.55 0.45
C ILE A 124 -15.69 4.18 1.15
N HIS A 125 -16.78 3.76 1.79
CA HIS A 125 -16.85 2.52 2.56
C HIS A 125 -17.03 1.27 1.70
N VAL A 126 -17.40 1.42 0.43
CA VAL A 126 -17.55 0.27 -0.48
C VAL A 126 -16.20 -0.01 -1.13
N LEU A 127 -15.61 -1.15 -0.76
CA LEU A 127 -14.35 -1.59 -1.35
C LEU A 127 -14.55 -1.99 -2.81
N ASP A 128 -13.69 -1.46 -3.67
CA ASP A 128 -13.66 -1.87 -5.07
C ASP A 128 -12.87 -3.17 -5.28
N GLU A 129 -13.54 -4.21 -5.80
CA GLU A 129 -12.94 -5.55 -5.95
C GLU A 129 -11.80 -5.57 -6.97
N HIS A 130 -11.89 -4.78 -8.03
CA HIS A 130 -10.81 -4.68 -9.01
C HIS A 130 -9.54 -4.07 -8.39
N SER A 131 -9.67 -3.06 -7.51
CA SER A 131 -8.55 -2.58 -6.69
C SER A 131 -7.99 -3.67 -5.78
N CYS A 132 -8.85 -4.44 -5.12
CA CYS A 132 -8.43 -5.55 -4.28
C CYS A 132 -7.61 -6.58 -5.07
N ASP A 133 -8.05 -6.94 -6.29
CA ASP A 133 -7.32 -7.86 -7.18
C ASP A 133 -5.93 -7.35 -7.54
N MET A 134 -5.83 -6.08 -7.93
CA MET A 134 -4.54 -5.46 -8.27
C MET A 134 -3.59 -5.45 -7.08
N ILE A 135 -4.07 -5.02 -5.92
CA ILE A 135 -3.27 -4.96 -4.69
C ILE A 135 -2.86 -6.36 -4.24
N ARG A 136 -3.75 -7.36 -4.32
CA ARG A 136 -3.41 -8.76 -4.03
C ARG A 136 -2.28 -9.26 -4.93
N LYS A 137 -2.34 -8.96 -6.23
CA LYS A 137 -1.26 -9.30 -7.18
C LYS A 137 0.03 -8.57 -6.83
N ASP A 138 -0.01 -7.27 -6.54
CA ASP A 138 1.15 -6.48 -6.14
C ASP A 138 1.85 -7.06 -4.91
N TRP A 139 1.10 -7.39 -3.85
CA TRP A 139 1.65 -8.02 -2.65
C TRP A 139 2.29 -9.37 -2.95
N LEU A 140 1.69 -10.19 -3.83
CA LEU A 140 2.35 -11.40 -4.31
C LEU A 140 3.68 -11.08 -4.99
N TYR A 141 3.73 -10.09 -5.89
CA TYR A 141 4.99 -9.69 -6.54
C TYR A 141 6.08 -9.32 -5.53
N ARG A 142 5.73 -8.50 -4.52
CA ARG A 142 6.66 -8.10 -3.45
C ARG A 142 7.21 -9.31 -2.71
N PHE A 143 6.35 -10.25 -2.35
CA PHE A 143 6.78 -11.42 -1.62
C PHE A 143 7.62 -12.40 -2.45
N TYR A 144 7.28 -12.59 -3.72
CA TYR A 144 8.10 -13.38 -4.65
C TYR A 144 9.49 -12.75 -4.84
N ALA A 145 9.58 -11.42 -4.99
CA ALA A 145 10.84 -10.72 -5.11
C ALA A 145 11.71 -10.89 -3.86
N MET A 146 11.09 -10.84 -2.69
CA MET A 146 11.75 -11.06 -1.41
C MET A 146 12.31 -12.49 -1.28
N ALA A 147 11.52 -13.50 -1.62
CA ALA A 147 11.96 -14.90 -1.59
C ALA A 147 13.11 -15.18 -2.58
N LEU A 148 13.01 -14.62 -3.79
CA LEU A 148 14.07 -14.71 -4.81
C LEU A 148 15.36 -14.03 -4.37
N LEU A 149 15.27 -12.89 -3.68
CA LEU A 149 16.44 -12.19 -3.16
C LEU A 149 17.10 -12.97 -2.02
N GLU A 150 16.32 -13.55 -1.12
CA GLU A 150 16.82 -14.42 -0.06
C GLU A 150 17.56 -15.65 -0.63
N GLU A 151 17.04 -16.25 -1.70
CA GLU A 151 17.65 -17.41 -2.37
C GLU A 151 18.92 -17.04 -3.14
N LYS A 152 18.92 -15.92 -3.88
CA LYS A 152 20.06 -15.53 -4.73
C LYS A 152 21.21 -14.87 -3.97
N ASP A 153 20.92 -14.10 -2.93
CA ASP A 153 21.94 -13.42 -2.12
C ASP A 153 21.54 -13.38 -0.62
N PRO A 154 21.70 -14.52 0.08
CA PRO A 154 21.34 -14.64 1.49
C PRO A 154 22.23 -13.78 2.41
N VAL A 155 23.42 -13.36 1.96
CA VAL A 155 24.31 -12.50 2.75
C VAL A 155 23.79 -11.07 2.72
N PHE A 156 23.48 -10.57 1.52
CA PHE A 156 22.87 -9.26 1.35
C PHE A 156 21.51 -9.16 2.02
N PHE A 157 20.65 -10.17 1.86
CA PHE A 157 19.33 -10.21 2.51
C PHE A 157 19.43 -10.14 4.04
N ARG A 158 20.36 -10.90 4.65
CA ARG A 158 20.63 -10.82 6.10
C ARG A 158 21.18 -9.46 6.53
N LYS A 159 22.09 -8.86 5.76
CA LYS A 159 22.60 -7.50 6.02
C LYS A 159 21.49 -6.46 5.94
N MET A 160 20.62 -6.54 4.93
CA MET A 160 19.46 -5.66 4.78
C MET A 160 18.55 -5.75 6.01
N LYS A 161 18.19 -6.97 6.44
CA LYS A 161 17.40 -7.24 7.64
C LYS A 161 18.04 -6.65 8.91
N LYS A 162 19.36 -6.85 9.09
CA LYS A 162 20.11 -6.37 10.27
C LYS A 162 20.28 -4.86 10.30
N SER A 163 20.59 -4.23 9.16
CA SER A 163 20.88 -2.79 9.06
C SER A 163 19.74 -1.88 9.51
N ARG A 164 18.50 -2.37 9.46
CA ARG A 164 17.30 -1.60 9.81
C ARG A 164 16.65 -2.05 11.13
N GLY A 165 17.35 -2.84 11.94
CA GLY A 165 16.93 -3.20 13.31
C GLY A 165 15.66 -4.04 13.41
N LYS A 166 15.21 -4.69 12.31
CA LYS A 166 13.93 -5.39 12.29
C LYS A 166 14.09 -6.88 12.60
N LYS A 167 13.29 -7.38 13.54
CA LYS A 167 13.07 -8.81 13.76
C LYS A 167 12.24 -9.38 12.62
N GLU A 168 12.39 -10.67 12.35
CA GLU A 168 11.52 -11.40 11.44
C GLU A 168 10.06 -11.23 11.89
N THR A 169 9.21 -10.72 11.01
CA THR A 169 7.79 -10.56 11.35
C THR A 169 7.10 -11.92 11.21
N LEU A 170 6.12 -12.20 12.06
CA LEU A 170 5.25 -13.39 11.93
C LEU A 170 4.61 -13.48 10.53
N LEU A 171 4.35 -12.32 9.92
CA LEU A 171 3.86 -12.20 8.56
C LEU A 171 4.87 -12.73 7.54
N TYR A 172 6.16 -12.44 7.69
CA TYR A 172 7.22 -12.98 6.83
C TYR A 172 7.32 -14.51 6.92
N SER A 173 7.29 -15.08 8.13
CA SER A 173 7.37 -16.53 8.31
C SER A 173 6.18 -17.26 7.70
N LEU A 174 4.96 -16.74 7.90
CA LEU A 174 3.73 -17.28 7.29
C LEU A 174 3.77 -17.21 5.76
N PHE A 175 4.28 -16.11 5.20
CA PHE A 175 4.48 -16.03 3.75
C PHE A 175 5.49 -17.07 3.26
N ARG A 176 6.61 -17.26 3.99
CA ARG A 176 7.67 -18.20 3.60
C ARG A 176 7.15 -19.64 3.55
N GLU A 177 6.32 -20.03 4.50
CA GLU A 177 5.61 -21.32 4.50
C GLU A 177 4.71 -21.46 3.28
N HIS A 178 3.91 -20.44 2.97
CA HIS A 178 3.07 -20.42 1.77
C HIS A 178 3.90 -20.52 0.48
N TYR A 179 4.94 -19.71 0.32
CA TYR A 179 5.84 -19.74 -0.84
C TYR A 179 6.47 -21.13 -1.03
N ASN A 180 6.98 -21.73 0.04
CA ASN A 180 7.60 -23.06 -0.03
C ASN A 180 6.59 -24.16 -0.40
N SER A 181 5.32 -24.04 0.01
CA SER A 181 4.26 -24.97 -0.40
C SER A 181 3.87 -24.85 -1.87
N GLN A 182 4.01 -23.66 -2.47
CA GLN A 182 3.75 -23.39 -3.89
C GLN A 182 4.95 -23.71 -4.81
N LYS A 183 6.13 -24.00 -4.23
CA LYS A 183 7.36 -24.34 -4.97
C LYS A 183 7.45 -25.83 -5.33
N ARG A 184 6.53 -26.67 -4.81
CA ARG A 184 6.39 -28.10 -5.13
C ARG A 184 5.51 -28.33 -6.34
#